data_AF-A0A2E8DLZ6-F1
#
_entry.id   AF-A0A2E8DLZ6-F1
#
_cell.length_a   1.000
_cell.length_b   1.000
_cell.length_c   1.000
_cell.angle_alpha   90.00
_cell.angle_beta   90.00
_cell.angle_gamma   90.00
#
_symmetry.space_group_name_H-M   'P 1'
#
loop_
_entity.id
_entity.type
_entity.pdbx_description
1 polymer ?
#
loop_
_entity_poly.entity_id
_entity_poly.type
_entity_poly.pdbx_seq_one_letter_code
_entity_poly.pdbx_strand_id
1 'polypeptide(L)'
;MAYYPENTGGIIAAINACILAAGGTVTSYSNNTGGIIQALLALQTAIAGMGGGSAVEIELTAGEALSKGDVVFIDSDGKLQKAIQNDTRDKATVAGLVYENVAMDSLGKLVFAGKIDLTGWGGGALTPGDRYFLNGLGTLSTTATSTTGEYVVLVGEALDDSTLALNPDVPVLLS
;
A
#
# COMPACT_ATOMS: atom_id res chain seq x y z
N MET A 1 39.95 29.71 -16.35
CA MET A 1 38.66 29.00 -16.19
C MET A 1 38.92 27.87 -15.20
N ALA A 2 38.32 27.88 -14.02
CA ALA A 2 38.54 26.82 -13.03
C ALA A 2 37.87 25.54 -13.54
N TYR A 3 38.66 24.48 -13.73
CA TYR A 3 38.16 23.15 -14.05
C TYR A 3 37.75 22.47 -12.74
N TYR A 4 36.45 22.29 -12.55
CA TYR A 4 35.94 21.46 -11.47
C TYR A 4 35.86 20.02 -11.97
N PRO A 5 36.58 19.06 -11.37
CA PRO A 5 36.50 17.68 -11.79
C PRO A 5 35.07 17.14 -11.57
N GLU A 6 34.52 16.45 -12.57
CA GLU A 6 33.21 15.83 -12.47
C GLU A 6 33.25 14.69 -11.44
N ASN A 7 32.53 14.85 -10.32
CA ASN A 7 32.38 13.81 -9.30
C ASN A 7 31.30 12.79 -9.72
N THR A 8 31.50 12.14 -10.87
CA THR A 8 30.54 11.18 -11.44
C THR A 8 30.24 10.03 -10.47
N GLY A 9 31.24 9.56 -9.72
CA GLY A 9 31.06 8.53 -8.70
C GLY A 9 30.19 8.99 -7.52
N GLY A 10 30.39 10.21 -7.02
CA GLY A 10 29.54 10.78 -5.97
C GLY A 10 28.09 11.02 -6.43
N ILE A 11 27.91 11.44 -7.68
CA ILE A 11 26.58 11.61 -8.29
C ILE A 11 25.86 10.25 -8.38
N ILE A 12 26.54 9.20 -8.86
CA ILE A 12 25.97 7.85 -8.94
C ILE A 12 25.63 7.31 -7.54
N ALA A 13 26.49 7.54 -6.55
CA ALA A 13 26.20 7.13 -5.17
C ALA A 13 24.93 7.80 -4.62
N ALA A 14 24.74 9.09 -4.88
CA ALA A 14 23.52 9.80 -4.50
C ALA A 14 22.28 9.24 -5.22
N ILE A 15 22.38 8.96 -6.53
CA ILE A 15 21.28 8.36 -7.30
C ILE A 15 20.95 6.95 -6.77
N ASN A 16 21.94 6.14 -6.42
CA ASN A 16 21.74 4.81 -5.83
C ASN A 16 20.97 4.89 -4.51
N ALA A 17 21.27 5.87 -3.65
CA ALA A 17 20.51 6.10 -2.43
C ALA A 17 19.04 6.43 -2.74
N CYS A 18 18.78 7.28 -3.75
CA CYS A 18 17.43 7.58 -4.21
C CYS A 18 16.70 6.35 -4.79
N ILE A 19 17.39 5.48 -5.55
CA ILE A 19 16.82 4.24 -6.09
C ILE A 19 16.36 3.33 -4.96
N LEU A 20 17.20 3.13 -3.93
CA LEU A 20 16.85 2.32 -2.76
C LEU A 20 15.68 2.91 -1.98
N ALA A 21 15.67 4.24 -1.79
CA ALA A 21 14.58 4.93 -1.12
C ALA A 21 13.25 4.81 -1.89
N ALA A 22 13.31 4.74 -3.21
CA ALA A 22 12.18 4.50 -4.10
C ALA A 22 11.79 3.01 -4.23
N GLY A 23 12.35 2.11 -3.40
CA GLY A 23 12.08 0.67 -3.45
C GLY A 23 12.67 -0.06 -4.66
N GLY A 24 13.52 0.61 -5.45
CA GLY A 24 14.20 0.02 -6.60
C GLY A 24 15.43 -0.80 -6.22
N THR A 25 15.88 -1.65 -7.15
CA THR A 25 17.13 -2.41 -6.99
C THR A 25 18.29 -1.66 -7.62
N VAL A 26 19.38 -1.46 -6.86
CA VAL A 26 20.61 -0.84 -7.35
C VAL A 26 21.47 -1.85 -8.10
N THR A 27 21.97 -1.44 -9.26
CA THR A 27 23.02 -2.15 -10.00
C THR A 27 24.31 -1.34 -10.04
N SER A 28 25.40 -1.94 -10.53
CA SER A 28 26.67 -1.21 -10.68
C SER A 28 26.65 -0.35 -11.94
N TYR A 29 26.81 0.97 -11.79
CA TYR A 29 26.89 1.92 -12.90
C TYR A 29 28.33 2.42 -13.09
N SER A 30 28.74 2.64 -14.34
CA SER A 30 30.06 3.19 -14.67
C SER A 30 30.19 4.64 -14.23
N ASN A 31 31.34 5.05 -13.69
CA ASN A 31 31.60 6.44 -13.24
C ASN A 31 31.84 7.41 -14.41
N ASN A 32 30.89 7.51 -15.33
CA ASN A 32 30.90 8.42 -16.47
C ASN A 32 29.48 8.93 -16.76
N THR A 33 29.34 9.84 -17.73
CA THR A 33 28.04 10.38 -18.14
C THR A 33 27.04 9.27 -18.51
N GLY A 34 27.49 8.20 -19.16
CA GLY A 34 26.66 7.06 -19.50
C GLY A 34 26.08 6.34 -18.28
N GLY A 35 26.89 6.09 -17.26
CA GLY A 35 26.41 5.47 -16.02
C GLY A 35 25.50 6.37 -15.20
N ILE A 36 25.68 7.69 -15.22
CA ILE A 36 24.72 8.65 -14.64
C ILE A 36 23.36 8.51 -15.34
N ILE A 37 23.33 8.46 -16.67
CA ILE A 37 22.08 8.30 -17.44
C ILE A 37 21.40 6.97 -17.07
N GLN A 38 22.15 5.86 -17.00
CA GLN A 38 21.60 4.56 -16.62
C GLN A 38 21.05 4.54 -15.19
N ALA A 39 21.75 5.17 -14.24
CA ALA A 39 21.29 5.31 -12.86
C ALA A 39 20.01 6.17 -12.80
N LEU A 40 19.93 7.26 -13.56
CA LEU A 40 18.74 8.11 -13.63
C LEU A 40 17.54 7.39 -14.26
N LEU A 41 17.76 6.54 -15.28
CA LEU A 41 16.69 5.71 -15.86
C LEU A 41 16.20 4.67 -14.85
N ALA A 42 17.10 4.04 -14.10
CA ALA A 42 16.72 3.11 -13.04
C ALA A 42 15.95 3.82 -11.91
N LEU A 43 16.35 5.05 -11.55
CA LEU A 43 15.60 5.88 -10.61
C LEU A 43 14.22 6.25 -11.17
N GLN A 44 14.13 6.62 -12.44
CA GLN A 44 12.85 6.88 -13.10
C GLN A 44 11.94 5.64 -13.06
N THR A 45 12.47 4.46 -13.35
CA THR A 45 11.72 3.20 -13.26
C THR A 45 11.35 2.86 -11.82
N ALA A 46 12.21 3.11 -10.84
CA ALA A 46 11.89 2.89 -9.43
C ALA A 46 10.74 3.80 -8.98
N ILE A 47 10.81 5.09 -9.34
CA ILE A 47 9.75 6.07 -9.05
C ILE A 47 8.46 5.78 -9.82
N ALA A 48 8.56 5.37 -11.09
CA ALA A 48 7.40 5.03 -11.92
C ALA A 48 6.79 3.67 -11.58
N GLY A 49 7.58 2.73 -11.06
CA GLY A 49 7.15 1.43 -10.54
C GLY A 49 6.37 1.55 -9.23
N MET A 50 6.56 2.64 -8.48
CA MET A 50 5.63 3.05 -7.43
C MET A 50 4.31 3.63 -7.97
N GLY A 51 4.20 3.79 -9.29
CA GLY A 51 2.99 4.13 -10.01
C GLY A 51 2.43 5.52 -9.67
N GLY A 52 2.23 6.37 -10.69
CA GLY A 52 1.55 7.66 -10.56
C GLY A 52 0.29 7.58 -9.69
N GLY A 53 0.26 8.39 -8.63
CA GLY A 53 -0.69 8.32 -7.51
C GLY A 53 -0.02 7.75 -6.27
N SER A 54 0.76 8.56 -5.56
CA SER A 54 1.45 8.14 -4.32
C SER A 54 0.42 7.58 -3.34
N ALA A 55 0.61 6.33 -2.94
CA ALA A 55 -0.04 5.78 -1.76
C ALA A 55 0.27 6.69 -0.57
N VAL A 56 -0.74 7.01 0.24
CA VAL A 56 -0.55 7.65 1.54
C VAL A 56 -0.37 6.52 2.55
N GLU A 57 0.87 6.29 2.95
CA GLU A 57 1.24 5.27 3.92
C GLU A 57 1.32 5.87 5.33
N ILE A 58 0.83 5.13 6.32
CA ILE A 58 0.89 5.46 7.74
C ILE A 58 1.49 4.27 8.47
N GLU A 59 2.45 4.52 9.37
CA GLU A 59 3.04 3.49 10.24
C GLU A 59 2.39 3.53 11.62
N LEU A 60 1.81 2.39 12.04
CA LEU A 60 1.19 2.23 13.36
C LEU A 60 1.52 0.84 13.93
N THR A 61 1.37 0.68 15.24
CA THR A 61 1.59 -0.63 15.90
C THR A 61 0.38 -1.54 15.66
N ALA A 62 0.62 -2.79 15.28
CA ALA A 62 -0.45 -3.78 15.13
C ALA A 62 -0.98 -4.24 16.50
N GLY A 63 -2.30 -4.20 16.67
CA GLY A 63 -3.01 -4.73 17.86
C GLY A 63 -3.26 -6.23 17.79
N GLU A 64 -3.09 -6.84 16.62
CA GLU A 64 -3.17 -8.28 16.39
C GLU A 64 -2.21 -8.70 15.27
N ALA A 65 -2.12 -10.00 14.99
CA ALA A 65 -1.38 -10.46 13.81
C ALA A 65 -2.16 -10.12 12.54
N LEU A 66 -1.53 -9.36 11.65
CA LEU A 66 -2.12 -8.87 10.41
C LEU A 66 -1.39 -9.46 9.21
N SER A 67 -2.13 -9.75 8.15
CA SER A 67 -1.61 -10.20 6.87
C SER A 67 -1.70 -9.09 5.84
N LYS A 68 -0.82 -9.13 4.84
CA LYS A 68 -0.91 -8.27 3.66
C LYS A 68 -2.35 -8.31 3.12
N GLY A 69 -2.91 -7.15 2.80
CA GLY A 69 -4.26 -7.00 2.25
C GLY A 69 -5.40 -7.16 3.27
N ASP A 70 -5.11 -7.39 4.56
CA ASP A 70 -6.12 -7.27 5.60
C ASP A 70 -6.66 -5.83 5.63
N VAL A 71 -7.98 -5.71 5.77
CA VAL A 71 -8.67 -4.42 5.92
C VAL A 71 -8.69 -4.08 7.39
N VAL A 72 -8.23 -2.88 7.76
CA VAL A 72 -8.02 -2.51 9.16
C VAL A 72 -8.75 -1.23 9.54
N PHE A 73 -9.03 -1.10 10.84
CA PHE A 73 -9.43 0.13 11.51
C PHE A 73 -8.37 0.52 12.54
N ILE A 74 -8.46 1.74 13.06
CA ILE A 74 -7.62 2.21 14.15
C ILE A 74 -8.44 2.14 15.44
N ASP A 75 -7.98 1.35 16.41
CA ASP A 75 -8.65 1.20 17.69
C ASP A 75 -8.47 2.42 18.61
N SER A 76 -9.11 2.41 19.78
CA SER A 76 -9.02 3.49 20.75
C SER A 76 -7.62 3.68 21.36
N ASP A 77 -6.77 2.65 21.28
CA ASP A 77 -5.38 2.70 21.74
C ASP A 77 -4.42 3.15 20.62
N GLY A 78 -4.94 3.47 19.43
CA GLY A 78 -4.17 3.88 18.26
C GLY A 78 -3.46 2.73 17.54
N LYS A 79 -3.88 1.49 17.76
CA LYS A 79 -3.33 0.30 17.11
C LYS A 79 -4.16 -0.12 15.90
N LEU A 80 -3.49 -0.80 14.95
CA LEU A 80 -4.14 -1.41 13.79
C LEU A 80 -4.80 -2.73 14.19
N GLN A 81 -6.10 -2.86 13.96
CA GLN A 81 -6.85 -4.11 14.12
C GLN A 81 -7.73 -4.35 12.90
N LYS A 82 -8.13 -5.60 12.65
CA LYS A 82 -8.99 -5.98 11.54
C LYS A 82 -10.33 -5.27 11.63
N ALA A 83 -10.73 -4.61 10.54
CA ALA A 83 -12.06 -4.05 10.41
C ALA A 83 -13.08 -5.18 10.29
N ILE A 84 -14.29 -4.98 10.83
CA ILE A 84 -15.33 -6.02 10.86
C ILE A 84 -16.68 -5.40 10.52
N GLN A 85 -17.33 -5.92 9.47
CA GLN A 85 -18.59 -5.36 8.96
C GLN A 85 -19.82 -5.67 9.84
N ASN A 86 -19.76 -6.69 10.70
CA ASN A 86 -20.91 -7.22 11.46
C ASN A 86 -20.77 -7.00 12.98
N ASP A 87 -20.04 -5.96 13.38
CA ASP A 87 -19.82 -5.58 14.78
C ASP A 87 -20.30 -4.13 15.00
N THR A 88 -19.47 -3.25 15.56
CA THR A 88 -19.81 -1.84 15.74
C THR A 88 -19.46 -0.99 14.51
N ARG A 89 -20.09 0.19 14.41
CA ARG A 89 -19.74 1.19 13.40
C ARG A 89 -18.25 1.57 13.43
N ASP A 90 -17.66 1.64 14.61
CA ASP A 90 -16.24 2.00 14.77
C ASP A 90 -15.34 0.92 14.15
N LYS A 91 -15.63 -0.36 14.40
CA LYS A 91 -14.91 -1.48 13.79
C LYS A 91 -15.18 -1.63 12.28
N ALA A 92 -16.35 -1.21 11.81
CA ALA A 92 -16.64 -1.17 10.38
C ALA A 92 -15.96 0.02 9.66
N THR A 93 -15.44 1.01 10.39
CA THR A 93 -14.82 2.19 9.78
C THR A 93 -13.42 1.84 9.29
N VAL A 94 -13.31 1.60 7.98
CA VAL A 94 -12.06 1.21 7.32
C VAL A 94 -11.07 2.38 7.31
N ALA A 95 -9.90 2.18 7.89
CA ALA A 95 -8.77 3.09 7.82
C ALA A 95 -7.86 2.82 6.60
N GLY A 96 -7.85 1.58 6.09
CA GLY A 96 -7.07 1.21 4.91
C GLY A 96 -6.74 -0.28 4.88
N LEU A 97 -5.70 -0.64 4.12
CA LEU A 97 -5.19 -2.02 4.01
C LEU A 97 -3.74 -2.14 4.47
N VAL A 98 -3.41 -3.29 5.05
CA VAL A 98 -2.04 -3.60 5.48
C VAL A 98 -1.17 -3.93 4.27
N TYR A 99 -0.01 -3.28 4.17
CA TYR A 99 0.91 -3.42 3.04
C TYR A 99 1.69 -4.75 3.04
N GLU A 100 1.97 -5.29 4.22
CA GLU A 100 2.78 -6.50 4.42
C GLU A 100 2.28 -7.32 5.61
N ASN A 101 2.85 -8.50 5.84
CA ASN A 101 2.51 -9.29 7.02
C ASN A 101 3.15 -8.66 8.27
N VAL A 102 2.38 -8.45 9.32
CA VAL A 102 2.81 -7.78 10.55
C VAL A 102 2.43 -8.64 11.75
N ALA A 103 3.41 -8.94 12.61
CA ALA A 103 3.14 -9.61 13.87
C ALA A 103 2.48 -8.64 14.87
N MET A 104 1.72 -9.19 15.81
CA MET A 104 1.16 -8.41 16.93
C MET A 104 2.25 -7.61 17.65
N ASP A 105 1.90 -6.41 18.10
CA ASP A 105 2.79 -5.45 18.78
C ASP A 105 4.04 -5.04 17.98
N SER A 106 4.03 -5.24 16.66
CA SER A 106 5.07 -4.75 15.75
C SER A 106 4.56 -3.55 14.94
N LEU A 107 5.49 -2.69 14.50
CA LEU A 107 5.15 -1.62 13.56
C LEU A 107 4.79 -2.21 12.19
N GLY A 108 3.66 -1.76 11.66
CA GLY A 108 3.15 -2.15 10.35
C GLY A 108 2.80 -0.94 9.51
N LYS A 109 2.92 -1.10 8.19
CA LYS A 109 2.52 -0.09 7.20
C LYS A 109 1.07 -0.31 6.77
N LEU A 110 0.28 0.75 6.90
CA LEU A 110 -1.08 0.88 6.41
C LEU A 110 -1.10 1.78 5.18
N VAL A 111 -1.71 1.34 4.09
CA VAL A 111 -2.06 2.22 2.96
C VAL A 111 -3.44 2.83 3.24
N PHE A 112 -3.47 4.13 3.53
CA PHE A 112 -4.67 4.88 3.89
C PHE A 112 -5.46 5.37 2.67
N ALA A 113 -4.75 5.81 1.62
CA ALA A 113 -5.34 6.32 0.38
C ALA A 113 -4.42 6.09 -0.81
N GLY A 114 -4.97 6.16 -2.03
CA GLY A 114 -4.23 5.95 -3.27
C GLY A 114 -4.42 4.53 -3.79
N LYS A 115 -3.34 3.84 -4.14
CA LYS A 115 -3.40 2.45 -4.61
C LYS A 115 -2.46 1.57 -3.80
N ILE A 116 -2.80 0.29 -3.71
CA ILE A 116 -2.01 -0.73 -3.03
C ILE A 116 -1.74 -1.90 -3.97
N ASP A 117 -0.49 -2.35 -4.00
CA ASP A 117 -0.08 -3.58 -4.67
C ASP A 117 -0.30 -4.79 -3.73
N LEU A 118 -1.27 -5.62 -4.08
CA LEU A 118 -1.67 -6.85 -3.42
C LEU A 118 -1.04 -8.10 -4.05
N THR A 119 0.07 -7.97 -4.79
CA THR A 119 0.85 -9.13 -5.23
C THR A 119 1.20 -10.03 -4.03
N GLY A 120 0.85 -11.31 -4.13
CA GLY A 120 1.04 -12.30 -3.05
C GLY A 120 -0.01 -12.26 -1.94
N TRP A 121 -1.10 -11.50 -2.09
CA TRP A 121 -2.23 -11.51 -1.17
C TRP A 121 -2.92 -12.88 -1.13
N GLY A 122 -3.26 -13.34 0.08
CA GLY A 122 -3.89 -14.65 0.29
C GLY A 122 -5.33 -14.79 -0.23
N GLY A 123 -5.98 -13.68 -0.60
CA GLY A 123 -7.33 -13.68 -1.19
C GLY A 123 -7.38 -14.01 -2.68
N GLY A 124 -6.23 -14.15 -3.33
CA GLY A 124 -6.14 -14.47 -4.76
C GLY A 124 -5.89 -13.24 -5.64
N ALA A 125 -6.02 -13.44 -6.95
CA ALA A 125 -5.88 -12.34 -7.92
C ALA A 125 -7.11 -11.44 -7.88
N LEU A 126 -6.90 -10.15 -8.07
CA LEU A 126 -7.99 -9.19 -8.24
C LEU A 126 -8.60 -9.36 -9.65
N THR A 127 -9.86 -9.00 -9.78
CA THR A 127 -10.52 -8.91 -11.09
C THR A 127 -10.59 -7.44 -11.50
N PRO A 128 -9.92 -7.02 -12.59
CA PRO A 128 -9.94 -5.62 -13.01
C PRO A 128 -11.36 -5.08 -13.22
N GLY A 129 -11.66 -3.93 -12.63
CA GLY A 129 -12.98 -3.28 -12.66
C GLY A 129 -13.97 -3.77 -11.59
N ASP A 130 -13.66 -4.83 -10.85
CA ASP A 130 -14.50 -5.26 -9.74
C ASP A 130 -14.33 -4.36 -8.52
N ARG A 131 -15.44 -4.14 -7.82
CA ARG A 131 -15.49 -3.43 -6.54
C ARG A 131 -15.30 -4.42 -5.39
N TYR A 132 -14.47 -4.02 -4.43
CA TYR A 132 -14.18 -4.80 -3.25
C TYR A 132 -14.73 -4.10 -2.01
N PHE A 133 -15.41 -4.88 -1.19
CA PHE A 133 -16.09 -4.49 0.03
C PHE A 133 -15.40 -5.12 1.23
N LEU A 134 -15.56 -4.51 2.41
CA LEU A 134 -15.21 -5.13 3.68
C LEU A 134 -16.07 -6.39 3.87
N ASN A 135 -15.53 -7.42 4.54
CA ASN A 135 -16.30 -8.58 4.97
C ASN A 135 -16.24 -8.74 6.51
N GLY A 136 -16.92 -9.78 7.04
CA GLY A 136 -16.94 -10.10 8.46
C GLY A 136 -15.65 -10.70 9.04
N LEU A 137 -14.57 -10.83 8.24
CA LEU A 137 -13.29 -11.42 8.64
C LEU A 137 -12.11 -10.43 8.52
N GLY A 138 -12.38 -9.16 8.19
CA GLY A 138 -11.35 -8.15 7.96
C GLY A 138 -10.56 -8.38 6.68
N THR A 139 -11.19 -8.95 5.65
CA THR A 139 -10.60 -9.08 4.32
C THR A 139 -11.52 -8.46 3.26
N LEU A 140 -11.02 -8.37 2.04
CA LEU A 140 -11.80 -7.91 0.90
C LEU A 140 -12.78 -9.00 0.41
N SER A 141 -13.92 -8.58 -0.12
CA SER A 141 -14.94 -9.41 -0.77
C SER A 141 -15.50 -8.69 -1.99
N THR A 142 -15.76 -9.39 -3.10
CA THR A 142 -16.47 -8.82 -4.27
C THR A 142 -17.98 -8.75 -4.06
N THR A 143 -18.49 -9.39 -3.00
CA THR A 143 -19.91 -9.39 -2.64
C THR A 143 -20.13 -8.49 -1.43
N ALA A 144 -20.88 -7.40 -1.63
CA ALA A 144 -21.37 -6.58 -0.53
C ALA A 144 -22.33 -7.40 0.35
N THR A 145 -22.31 -7.16 1.66
CA THR A 145 -23.31 -7.75 2.54
C THR A 145 -24.72 -7.26 2.19
N SER A 146 -25.69 -8.15 2.36
CA SER A 146 -27.13 -7.87 2.27
C SER A 146 -27.86 -8.17 3.57
N THR A 147 -27.11 -8.48 4.64
CA THR A 147 -27.66 -8.90 5.93
C THR A 147 -28.06 -7.68 6.77
N THR A 148 -29.32 -7.63 7.21
CA THR A 148 -29.78 -6.60 8.16
C THR A 148 -28.93 -6.58 9.43
N GLY A 149 -28.55 -5.39 9.87
CA GLY A 149 -27.68 -5.18 11.04
C GLY A 149 -26.20 -5.16 10.72
N GLU A 150 -25.79 -5.47 9.48
CA GLU A 150 -24.40 -5.34 9.04
C GLU A 150 -24.14 -4.00 8.33
N TYR A 151 -22.86 -3.63 8.27
CA TYR A 151 -22.39 -2.41 7.61
C TYR A 151 -21.84 -2.71 6.22
N VAL A 152 -22.38 -2.07 5.19
CA VAL A 152 -21.77 -2.09 3.86
C VAL A 152 -20.69 -1.02 3.79
N VAL A 153 -19.48 -1.44 3.40
CA VAL A 153 -18.33 -0.55 3.20
C VAL A 153 -17.67 -0.94 1.89
N LEU A 154 -17.71 -0.04 0.90
CA LEU A 154 -16.83 -0.14 -0.26
C LEU A 154 -15.42 0.20 0.21
N VAL A 155 -14.43 -0.64 -0.13
CA VAL A 155 -13.02 -0.41 0.20
C VAL A 155 -12.26 0.16 -0.99
N GLY A 156 -12.56 -0.34 -2.19
CA GLY A 156 -11.87 0.09 -3.39
C GLY A 156 -12.33 -0.62 -4.66
N GLU A 157 -11.66 -0.30 -5.76
CA GLU A 157 -11.87 -0.90 -7.08
C GLU A 157 -10.55 -1.39 -7.65
N ALA A 158 -10.55 -2.58 -8.25
CA ALA A 158 -9.33 -3.16 -8.81
C ALA A 158 -8.96 -2.48 -10.13
N LEU A 159 -7.73 -1.98 -10.22
CA LEU A 159 -7.18 -1.37 -11.43
C LEU A 159 -6.65 -2.42 -12.40
N ASP A 160 -6.07 -3.48 -11.85
CA ASP A 160 -5.53 -4.65 -12.54
C ASP A 160 -5.65 -5.89 -11.64
N ASP A 161 -4.92 -6.96 -11.93
CA ASP A 161 -5.00 -8.24 -11.20
C ASP A 161 -4.27 -8.25 -9.84
N SER A 162 -3.55 -7.19 -9.53
CA SER A 162 -2.72 -7.06 -8.31
C SER A 162 -2.89 -5.71 -7.62
N THR A 163 -3.41 -4.69 -8.30
CA THR A 163 -3.50 -3.33 -7.78
C THR A 163 -4.94 -2.95 -7.46
N LEU A 164 -5.18 -2.53 -6.21
CA LEU A 164 -6.45 -1.99 -5.76
C LEU A 164 -6.35 -0.47 -5.58
N ALA A 165 -7.23 0.30 -6.20
CA ALA A 165 -7.42 1.72 -5.89
C ALA A 165 -8.30 1.84 -4.65
N LEU A 166 -7.74 2.39 -3.57
CA LEU A 166 -8.45 2.59 -2.31
C LEU A 166 -9.36 3.81 -2.40
N ASN A 167 -10.63 3.58 -2.08
CA ASN A 167 -11.62 4.61 -1.90
C ASN A 167 -12.63 4.12 -0.84
N PRO A 168 -12.20 4.00 0.43
CA PRO A 168 -13.06 3.50 1.48
C PRO A 168 -14.23 4.46 1.74
N ASP A 169 -15.44 3.96 1.57
CA ASP A 169 -16.66 4.71 1.87
C ASP A 169 -16.99 4.69 3.37
N VAL A 170 -17.85 5.61 3.80
CA VAL A 170 -18.39 5.59 5.16
C VAL A 170 -19.29 4.36 5.37
N PRO A 171 -19.24 3.69 6.53
CA PRO A 171 -20.09 2.52 6.78
C PRO A 171 -21.59 2.84 6.72
N VAL A 172 -22.33 2.10 5.90
CA VAL A 172 -23.78 2.19 5.76
C VAL A 172 -24.44 1.00 6.46
N LEU A 173 -25.20 1.26 7.54
CA LEU A 173 -25.95 0.23 8.25
C LEU A 173 -27.15 -0.23 7.42
N LEU A 174 -27.28 -1.54 7.22
CA LEU A 174 -28.45 -2.13 6.59
C LEU A 174 -29.58 -2.31 7.60
N SER A 175 -30.74 -1.73 7.29
CA SER A 175 -31.98 -1.80 8.08
C SER A 175 -33.05 -2.63 7.39
#